data_AF-A0A4Q5SKN8-F1
#
_entry.id   AF-A0A4Q5SKN8-F1
#
_cell.length_a   1.000
_cell.length_b   1.000
_cell.length_c   1.000
_cell.angle_alpha   90.00
_cell.angle_beta   90.00
_cell.angle_gamma   90.00
#
_symmetry.space_group_name_H-M   'P 1'
#
loop_
_entity.id
_entity.type
_entity.pdbx_description
1 polymer ?
#
loop_
_entity_poly.entity_id
_entity_poly.type
_entity_poly.pdbx_seq_one_letter_code
_entity_poly.pdbx_strand_id
1 'polypeptide(L)'
;MFCHETNLGVSARIAEHVAGVTYDGLSEDTRHATRRALLDALGVTLAATGLATEAWPYRDLALAQGAGPSRILGTDTATQPIAAALANGALAHAMDFGDAF
;
A
#
# COMPACT_ATOMS: atom_id res chain seq x y z
N MET A 1 -21.50 33.30 4.49
CA MET A 1 -20.72 33.39 3.25
C MET A 1 -19.26 33.18 3.64
N PHE A 2 -18.78 31.93 3.66
CA PHE A 2 -17.52 31.52 4.30
C PHE A 2 -16.68 30.58 3.42
N CYS A 3 -16.47 30.93 2.16
CA CYS A 3 -15.31 30.43 1.40
C CYS A 3 -14.81 31.59 0.54
N HIS A 4 -13.58 32.02 0.79
CA HIS A 4 -12.88 32.94 -0.10
C HIS A 4 -12.53 32.14 -1.38
N GLU A 5 -13.00 32.59 -2.53
CA GLU A 5 -12.93 31.92 -3.85
C GLU A 5 -11.52 31.73 -4.44
N THR A 6 -10.44 31.97 -3.67
CA THR A 6 -9.09 32.09 -4.25
C THR A 6 -8.00 31.23 -3.60
N ASN A 7 -8.33 30.40 -2.60
CA ASN A 7 -7.33 29.47 -2.02
C ASN A 7 -7.97 28.12 -1.71
N LEU A 8 -7.66 27.11 -2.53
CA LEU A 8 -8.08 25.73 -2.30
C LEU A 8 -7.58 25.28 -0.92
N GLY A 9 -8.49 24.76 -0.08
CA GLY A 9 -8.10 24.16 1.21
C GLY A 9 -7.06 23.05 1.03
N VAL A 10 -6.32 22.72 2.10
CA VAL A 10 -5.22 21.73 2.03
C VAL A 10 -5.67 20.40 1.41
N SER A 11 -6.85 19.90 1.78
CA SER A 11 -7.40 18.67 1.19
C SER A 11 -7.65 18.79 -0.31
N ALA A 12 -8.15 19.94 -0.77
CA ALA A 12 -8.42 20.19 -2.19
C ALA A 12 -7.12 20.28 -3.00
N ARG A 13 -6.07 20.90 -2.43
CA ARG A 13 -4.74 20.96 -3.06
C ARG A 13 -4.09 19.57 -3.20
N ILE A 14 -4.22 18.72 -2.18
CA ILE A 14 -3.71 17.34 -2.26
C ILE A 14 -4.50 16.54 -3.31
N ALA A 15 -5.82 16.66 -3.32
CA ALA A 15 -6.66 15.98 -4.30
C ALA A 15 -6.32 16.39 -5.74
N GLU A 16 -6.18 17.70 -6.00
CA GLU A 16 -5.77 18.22 -7.31
C GLU A 16 -4.38 17.72 -7.72
N HIS A 17 -3.42 17.75 -6.79
CA HIS A 17 -2.07 17.25 -7.03
C HIS A 17 -2.10 15.77 -7.44
N VAL A 18 -2.73 14.91 -6.63
CA VAL A 18 -2.80 13.45 -6.87
C VAL A 18 -3.55 13.13 -8.18
N ALA A 19 -4.67 13.83 -8.44
CA ALA A 19 -5.46 13.62 -9.66
C ALA A 19 -4.71 14.04 -10.94
N GLY A 20 -3.78 14.99 -10.83
CA GLY A 20 -2.95 15.46 -11.94
C GLY A 20 -1.69 14.62 -12.21
N VAL A 21 -1.35 13.65 -11.35
CA VAL A 21 -0.17 12.81 -11.55
C VAL A 21 -0.37 11.87 -12.73
N THR A 22 0.57 11.90 -13.66
CA THR A 22 0.71 10.91 -14.73
C THR A 22 2.08 10.24 -14.63
N TYR A 23 2.19 8.98 -15.08
CA TYR A 23 3.47 8.26 -15.07
C TYR A 23 4.56 9.03 -15.84
N ASP A 24 4.21 9.55 -17.02
CA ASP A 24 5.12 10.31 -17.87
C ASP A 24 5.53 11.66 -17.28
N GLY A 25 4.70 12.22 -16.39
CA GLY A 25 5.00 13.45 -15.64
C GLY A 25 5.98 13.28 -14.47
N LEU A 26 6.26 12.04 -14.03
CA LEU A 26 7.24 11.76 -12.98
C LEU A 26 8.67 11.85 -13.53
N SER A 27 9.60 12.41 -12.75
CA SER A 27 11.04 12.37 -13.10
C SER A 27 11.56 10.93 -13.08
N GLU A 28 12.64 10.68 -13.82
CA GLU A 28 13.24 9.34 -13.83
C GLU A 28 13.77 8.93 -12.46
N ASP A 29 14.30 9.88 -11.68
CA ASP A 29 14.75 9.63 -10.30
C ASP A 29 13.59 9.19 -9.39
N THR A 30 12.42 9.82 -9.50
CA THR A 30 11.22 9.40 -8.76
C THR A 30 10.81 7.99 -9.15
N ARG A 31 10.72 7.69 -10.45
CA ARG A 31 10.35 6.34 -10.91
C ARG A 31 11.35 5.30 -10.44
N HIS A 32 12.64 5.62 -10.50
CA HIS A 32 13.72 4.74 -10.06
C HIS A 32 13.68 4.50 -8.54
N ALA A 33 13.45 5.54 -7.74
CA ALA A 33 13.28 5.42 -6.29
C ALA A 33 12.05 4.58 -5.94
N THR A 34 10.90 4.83 -6.57
CA THR A 34 9.68 4.05 -6.34
C THR A 34 9.85 2.59 -6.70
N ARG A 35 10.55 2.24 -7.80
CA ARG A 35 10.85 0.84 -8.13
C ARG A 35 11.65 0.14 -7.04
N ARG A 36 12.59 0.84 -6.41
CA ARG A 36 13.37 0.28 -5.28
C ARG A 36 12.53 0.13 -4.02
N ALA A 37 11.73 1.14 -3.68
CA ALA A 37 10.81 1.07 -2.53
C ALA A 37 9.82 -0.10 -2.67
N LEU A 38 9.27 -0.30 -3.88
CA LEU A 38 8.39 -1.46 -4.15
C LEU A 38 9.14 -2.80 -4.02
N LEU A 39 10.39 -2.88 -4.48
CA LEU A 39 11.20 -4.08 -4.34
C LEU A 39 11.51 -4.40 -2.87
N ASP A 40 11.87 -3.37 -2.11
CA ASP A 40 12.13 -3.46 -0.66
C ASP A 40 10.89 -3.93 0.11
N ALA A 41 9.77 -3.22 -0.05
CA ALA A 41 8.51 -3.55 0.59
C ALA A 41 8.05 -4.99 0.26
N LEU A 42 8.21 -5.42 -1.00
CA LEU A 42 7.88 -6.79 -1.40
C LEU A 42 8.79 -7.81 -0.69
N GLY A 43 10.10 -7.55 -0.62
CA GLY A 43 11.05 -8.42 0.07
C GLY A 43 10.72 -8.60 1.55
N VAL A 44 10.46 -7.49 2.25
CA VAL A 44 10.08 -7.49 3.68
C VAL A 44 8.76 -8.23 3.90
N THR A 45 7.75 -7.94 3.08
CA THR A 45 6.43 -8.59 3.15
C THR A 45 6.54 -10.10 2.96
N LEU A 46 7.34 -10.55 1.99
CA LEU A 46 7.54 -11.99 1.73
C LEU A 46 8.27 -12.67 2.89
N ALA A 47 9.31 -12.05 3.45
CA ALA A 47 10.03 -12.60 4.61
C ALA A 47 9.09 -12.73 5.83
N ALA A 48 8.25 -11.74 6.08
CA ALA A 48 7.29 -11.74 7.18
C ALA A 48 6.31 -12.92 7.11
N THR A 49 5.96 -13.42 5.93
CA THR A 49 5.00 -14.54 5.79
C THR A 49 5.42 -15.80 6.55
N GLY A 50 6.72 -16.04 6.71
CA GLY A 50 7.28 -17.16 7.46
C GLY A 50 7.88 -16.82 8.82
N LEU A 51 8.13 -15.53 9.11
CA LEU A 51 8.85 -15.07 10.30
C LEU A 51 7.94 -14.36 11.32
N ALA A 52 6.85 -13.74 10.87
CA ALA A 52 5.97 -12.91 11.67
C ALA A 52 4.59 -13.57 11.89
N THR A 53 4.50 -14.45 12.89
CA THR A 53 3.26 -15.17 13.21
C THR A 53 2.18 -14.25 13.79
N GLU A 54 2.57 -13.12 14.37
CA GLU A 54 1.71 -12.05 14.87
C GLU A 54 0.87 -11.38 13.77
N ALA A 55 1.27 -11.50 12.50
CA ALA A 55 0.52 -11.00 11.36
C ALA A 55 -0.59 -11.96 10.88
N TRP A 56 -0.60 -13.22 11.34
CA TRP A 56 -1.55 -14.24 10.88
C TRP A 56 -3.03 -13.93 11.14
N PRO A 57 -3.43 -13.30 12.27
CA PRO A 57 -4.83 -12.92 12.48
C PRO A 57 -5.39 -12.02 11.37
N TYR A 58 -4.56 -11.14 10.77
CA TYR A 58 -4.97 -10.28 9.66
C TYR A 58 -5.17 -11.06 8.36
N ARG A 59 -4.33 -12.07 8.11
CA ARG A 59 -4.52 -13.01 6.99
C ARG A 59 -5.82 -13.79 7.16
N ASP A 60 -6.06 -14.34 8.35
CA ASP A 60 -7.23 -15.18 8.60
C ASP A 60 -8.53 -14.36 8.50
N LEU A 61 -8.52 -13.11 9.02
CA LEU A 61 -9.62 -12.16 8.83
C LEU A 61 -9.84 -11.84 7.34
N ALA A 62 -8.76 -11.66 6.57
CA ALA A 62 -8.87 -11.38 5.14
C ALA A 62 -9.48 -12.57 4.38
N LEU A 63 -9.06 -13.79 4.66
CA LEU A 63 -9.61 -15.01 4.06
C LEU A 63 -11.11 -15.19 4.35
N ALA A 64 -11.57 -14.75 5.53
CA ALA A 64 -12.99 -14.78 5.88
C ALA A 64 -13.87 -13.82 5.05
N GLN A 65 -13.28 -12.86 4.33
CA GLN A 65 -14.01 -11.94 3.43
C GLN A 65 -14.37 -12.57 2.07
N GLY A 66 -14.01 -13.85 1.86
CA GLY A 66 -14.28 -14.59 0.64
C GLY A 66 -13.27 -14.33 -0.48
N ALA A 67 -13.42 -15.08 -1.57
CA ALA A 67 -12.54 -14.97 -2.74
C ALA A 67 -12.72 -13.62 -3.45
N GLY A 68 -11.66 -13.14 -4.10
CA GLY A 68 -11.66 -11.90 -4.87
C GLY A 68 -10.42 -11.76 -5.75
N PRO A 69 -10.27 -10.62 -6.44
CA PRO A 69 -9.23 -10.45 -7.45
C PRO A 69 -7.83 -10.12 -6.88
N SER A 70 -7.71 -9.85 -5.57
CA SER A 70 -6.49 -9.32 -4.97
C SER A 70 -5.76 -10.36 -4.15
N ARG A 71 -4.48 -10.59 -4.46
CA ARG A 71 -3.65 -11.64 -3.85
C ARG A 71 -3.13 -11.24 -2.46
N ILE A 72 -3.11 -12.20 -1.54
CA ILE A 72 -2.30 -12.09 -0.31
C ILE A 72 -0.87 -12.51 -0.66
N LEU A 73 0.07 -11.59 -0.53
CA LEU A 73 1.47 -11.78 -0.90
C LEU A 73 2.09 -12.94 -0.09
N GLY A 74 2.91 -13.76 -0.77
CA GLY A 74 3.49 -14.98 -0.18
C GLY A 74 2.56 -16.20 -0.15
N THR A 75 1.36 -16.11 -0.74
CA THR A 75 0.40 -17.23 -0.83
C THR A 75 -0.17 -17.36 -2.24
N ASP A 76 -0.85 -18.46 -2.57
CA ASP A 76 -1.65 -18.61 -3.80
C ASP A 76 -3.11 -18.17 -3.64
N THR A 77 -3.46 -17.54 -2.51
CA THR A 77 -4.84 -17.15 -2.22
C THR A 77 -5.11 -15.70 -2.57
N ALA A 78 -6.31 -15.45 -3.07
CA ALA A 78 -6.82 -14.11 -3.37
C ALA A 78 -8.16 -13.87 -2.68
N THR A 79 -8.38 -12.62 -2.26
CA THR A 79 -9.55 -12.16 -1.52
C THR A 79 -10.00 -10.79 -2.05
N GLN A 80 -11.01 -10.21 -1.41
CA GLN A 80 -11.52 -8.88 -1.72
C GLN A 80 -10.44 -7.81 -1.55
N PRO A 81 -10.41 -6.74 -2.36
CA PRO A 81 -9.30 -5.78 -2.38
C PRO A 81 -8.95 -5.17 -1.02
N ILE A 82 -9.96 -4.77 -0.24
CA ILE A 82 -9.76 -4.18 1.10
C ILE A 82 -9.16 -5.21 2.07
N ALA A 83 -9.61 -6.45 1.99
CA ALA A 83 -9.13 -7.55 2.82
C ALA A 83 -7.67 -7.90 2.49
N ALA A 84 -7.32 -7.96 1.20
CA ALA A 84 -5.96 -8.20 0.76
C ALA A 84 -5.02 -7.06 1.18
N ALA A 85 -5.46 -5.80 1.07
CA ALA A 85 -4.68 -4.64 1.52
C ALA A 85 -4.38 -4.70 3.03
N LEU A 86 -5.36 -5.09 3.86
CA LEU A 86 -5.17 -5.28 5.29
C LEU A 86 -4.11 -6.34 5.59
N ALA A 87 -4.23 -7.53 4.99
CA ALA A 87 -3.28 -8.62 5.23
C ALA A 87 -1.86 -8.29 4.74
N ASN A 88 -1.75 -7.71 3.54
CA ASN A 88 -0.45 -7.34 2.96
C ASN A 88 0.20 -6.18 3.74
N GLY A 89 -0.58 -5.21 4.20
CA GLY A 89 -0.07 -4.10 5.02
C GLY A 89 0.42 -4.57 6.39
N ALA A 90 -0.30 -5.49 7.03
CA ALA A 90 0.16 -6.10 8.29
C ALA A 90 1.50 -6.84 8.11
N LEU A 91 1.63 -7.65 7.05
CA LEU A 91 2.88 -8.34 6.74
C LEU A 91 4.03 -7.38 6.41
N ALA A 92 3.77 -6.33 5.63
CA ALA A 92 4.78 -5.34 5.24
C ALA A 92 5.41 -4.64 6.46
N HIS A 93 4.68 -4.52 7.57
CA HIS A 93 5.13 -3.81 8.75
C HIS A 93 5.54 -4.71 9.93
N ALA A 94 5.21 -6.01 9.89
CA ALA A 94 5.37 -6.90 11.04
C ALA A 94 6.82 -7.03 11.53
N MET A 95 7.80 -6.95 10.62
CA MET A 95 9.21 -7.12 10.93
C MET A 95 9.95 -5.81 11.21
N ASP A 96 9.33 -4.65 10.97
CA ASP A 96 9.96 -3.32 11.07
C ASP A 96 11.29 -3.19 10.27
N PHE A 97 11.28 -3.73 9.05
CA PHE A 97 12.46 -3.82 8.17
C PHE A 97 12.29 -3.06 6.83
N GLY A 98 11.17 -2.34 6.67
CA GLY A 98 10.90 -1.55 5.47
C GLY A 98 11.68 -0.25 5.43
N ASP A 99 11.53 0.48 4.32
CA ASP A 99 12.05 1.82 4.18
C ASP A 99 11.46 2.81 5.21
N ALA A 100 12.22 3.87 5.48
CA ALA A 100 11.86 4.93 6.42
C ALA A 100 11.88 6.29 5.70
N PHE A 101 10.96 7.18 6.10
CA PHE A 101 10.81 8.53 5.58
C PHE A 101 10.59 9.54 6.72
#